data_AF-A0A942ZQJ4-F1
#
_entry.id   AF-A0A942ZQJ4-F1
#
_cell.length_a   1.000
_cell.length_b   1.000
_cell.length_c   1.000
_cell.angle_alpha   90.00
_cell.angle_beta   90.00
_cell.angle_gamma   90.00
#
_symmetry.space_group_name_H-M   'P 1'
#
loop_
_entity.id
_entity.type
_entity.pdbx_description
1 polymer ?
#
loop_
_entity_poly.entity_id
_entity_poly.type
_entity_poly.pdbx_seq_one_letter_code
_entity_poly.pdbx_strand_id
1 'polypeptide(L)'
;MHFTANNGDTALGNTNYFKSYRGASAHYFVDENSVYQSVEDKNIAWHCGAKKYKHSTCRNSNSIGVELCSRKDSNGNYYFKDKTVDNAVETVKMLMVKYNVPIANVIRRYEVTGKVCPEPFVRNNKEWNDFKNRIVEEEKVVKQNIKINGKVKSVDAINKDGYTYVKIRDLSDILNIGYDKNTKLISVGIK
;
A
#
# COMPACT_ATOMS: atom_id res chain seq x y z
N MET A 1 -1.99 8.62 -7.21
CA MET A 1 -2.31 7.24 -7.66
C MET A 1 -2.39 7.16 -9.17
N HIS A 2 -1.79 6.12 -9.74
CA HIS A 2 -1.66 5.89 -11.17
C HIS A 2 -1.76 4.39 -11.49
N PHE A 3 -1.72 4.05 -12.78
CA PHE A 3 -1.49 2.69 -13.26
C PHE A 3 -0.62 2.69 -14.50
N THR A 4 0.07 1.58 -14.71
CA THR A 4 1.04 1.41 -15.79
C THR A 4 0.38 1.34 -17.17
N ALA A 5 -0.93 1.09 -17.22
CA ALA A 5 -1.70 0.88 -18.45
C ALA A 5 -1.17 -0.27 -19.32
N ASN A 6 -0.52 -1.25 -18.69
CA ASN A 6 0.06 -2.42 -19.34
C ASN A 6 -0.76 -3.69 -19.02
N ASN A 7 -0.41 -4.82 -19.64
CA ASN A 7 -1.09 -6.10 -19.43
C ASN A 7 -0.09 -7.18 -19.04
N GLY A 8 -0.05 -7.55 -17.76
CA GLY A 8 0.83 -8.62 -17.28
C GLY A 8 2.21 -8.14 -16.82
N ASP A 9 2.38 -6.84 -16.63
CA ASP A 9 3.62 -6.24 -16.18
C ASP A 9 3.88 -6.48 -14.68
N THR A 10 5.15 -6.29 -14.30
CA THR A 10 5.64 -6.46 -12.93
C THR A 10 6.28 -5.17 -12.43
N ALA A 11 6.30 -4.98 -11.11
CA ALA A 11 6.89 -3.82 -10.47
C ALA A 11 8.39 -3.71 -10.77
N LEU A 12 9.11 -4.83 -10.69
CA LEU A 12 10.53 -4.91 -11.07
C LEU A 12 10.73 -4.60 -12.56
N GLY A 13 9.88 -5.15 -13.43
CA GLY A 13 9.96 -4.93 -14.88
C GLY A 13 9.83 -3.45 -15.24
N ASN A 14 8.83 -2.77 -14.68
CA ASN A 14 8.67 -1.32 -14.87
C ASN A 14 9.85 -0.54 -14.27
N THR A 15 10.30 -0.87 -13.06
CA THR A 15 11.46 -0.22 -12.43
C THR A 15 12.71 -0.34 -13.30
N ASN A 16 12.96 -1.52 -13.88
CA ASN A 16 14.06 -1.73 -14.81
C ASN A 16 13.89 -0.93 -16.11
N TYR A 17 12.67 -0.86 -16.65
CA TYR A 17 12.36 -0.09 -17.86
C TYR A 17 12.67 1.42 -17.68
N PHE A 18 12.38 1.97 -16.50
CA PHE A 18 12.60 3.38 -16.15
C PHE A 18 14.01 3.72 -15.64
N LYS A 19 14.95 2.76 -15.61
CA LYS A 19 16.38 3.05 -15.33
C LYS A 19 17.03 3.96 -16.38
N SER A 20 16.49 4.00 -17.59
CA SER A 20 16.93 4.90 -18.65
C SER A 20 15.92 6.03 -18.84
N TYR A 21 16.36 7.18 -19.37
CA TYR A 21 15.48 8.33 -19.58
C TYR A 21 14.31 7.99 -20.51
N ARG A 22 13.08 8.20 -20.02
CA ARG A 22 11.83 8.00 -20.78
C ARG A 22 11.01 9.28 -20.98
N GLY A 23 11.48 10.43 -20.47
CA GLY A 23 10.65 11.64 -20.37
C GLY A 23 9.47 11.51 -19.40
N ALA A 24 9.44 10.44 -18.61
CA ALA A 24 8.47 10.16 -17.55
C ALA A 24 9.14 9.29 -16.49
N SER A 25 8.63 9.33 -15.27
CA SER A 25 9.06 8.46 -14.17
C SER A 25 7.99 8.41 -13.08
N ALA A 26 8.07 7.42 -12.21
CA ALA A 26 7.25 7.30 -10.99
C ALA A 26 8.15 6.92 -9.81
N HIS A 27 7.70 7.17 -8.58
CA HIS A 27 8.48 6.83 -7.40
C HIS A 27 8.36 5.34 -7.10
N TYR A 28 7.14 4.80 -7.20
CA TYR A 28 6.85 3.41 -6.86
C TYR A 28 6.08 2.70 -7.95
N PHE A 29 6.47 1.45 -8.21
CA PHE A 29 5.67 0.48 -8.95
C PHE A 29 5.24 -0.64 -8.00
N VAL A 30 3.98 -1.05 -8.10
CA VAL A 30 3.35 -2.03 -7.21
C VAL A 30 2.71 -3.13 -8.03
N ASP A 31 3.07 -4.38 -7.77
CA ASP A 31 2.40 -5.56 -8.31
C ASP A 31 1.93 -6.49 -7.18
N GLU A 32 1.38 -7.65 -7.54
CA GLU A 32 0.85 -8.61 -6.59
C GLU A 32 1.92 -9.25 -5.68
N ASN A 33 3.20 -9.17 -6.05
CA ASN A 33 4.27 -9.85 -5.34
C ASN A 33 5.17 -8.86 -4.59
N SER A 34 5.23 -7.61 -5.03
CA SER A 34 6.31 -6.70 -4.66
C SER A 34 6.00 -5.22 -4.89
N VAL A 35 6.72 -4.39 -4.15
CA VAL A 35 6.78 -2.94 -4.32
C VAL A 35 8.22 -2.56 -4.61
N TYR A 36 8.45 -1.86 -5.72
CA TYR A 36 9.78 -1.38 -6.09
C TYR A 36 9.80 0.14 -6.17
N GLN A 37 10.82 0.74 -5.57
CA GLN A 37 11.09 2.18 -5.68
C GLN A 37 12.01 2.43 -6.87
N SER A 38 11.54 3.23 -7.83
CA SER A 38 12.30 3.61 -9.03
C SER A 38 12.94 5.00 -8.92
N VAL A 39 12.36 5.90 -8.14
CA VAL A 39 12.88 7.23 -7.86
C VAL A 39 12.80 7.47 -6.36
N GLU A 40 13.89 7.93 -5.75
CA GLU A 40 13.92 8.27 -4.32
C GLU A 40 12.88 9.37 -4.01
N ASP A 41 12.21 9.28 -2.86
CA ASP A 41 11.11 10.19 -2.49
C ASP A 41 11.47 11.69 -2.49
N LYS A 42 12.74 12.02 -2.22
CA LYS A 42 13.24 13.40 -2.20
C LYS A 42 13.44 13.98 -3.60
N ASN A 43 13.46 13.13 -4.63
CA ASN A 43 13.68 13.52 -6.01
C ASN A 43 12.34 13.64 -6.74
N ILE A 44 12.28 14.54 -7.72
CA ILE A 44 11.07 14.73 -8.52
C ILE A 44 10.94 13.56 -9.52
N ALA A 45 9.82 12.84 -9.46
CA ALA A 45 9.40 11.97 -10.56
C ALA A 45 8.38 12.67 -11.49
N TRP A 46 8.44 12.36 -12.78
CA TRP A 46 7.65 13.04 -13.82
C TRP A 46 6.38 12.26 -14.19
N HIS A 47 5.45 12.08 -13.24
CA HIS A 47 4.28 11.21 -13.38
C HIS A 47 2.94 11.92 -13.65
N CYS A 48 2.79 13.19 -13.26
CA CYS A 48 1.54 13.96 -13.34
C CYS A 48 1.67 15.29 -14.14
N GLY A 49 2.62 15.35 -15.08
CA GLY A 49 2.78 16.47 -16.02
C GLY A 49 1.54 16.71 -16.90
N ALA A 50 1.17 17.98 -17.12
CA ALA A 50 0.12 18.41 -18.05
C ALA A 50 0.32 19.85 -18.52
N LYS A 51 -0.23 20.19 -19.71
CA LYS A 51 -0.28 21.58 -20.21
C LYS A 51 -1.26 22.46 -19.41
N LYS A 52 -2.36 21.87 -18.95
CA LYS A 52 -3.36 22.52 -18.10
C LYS A 52 -3.72 21.58 -16.96
N TYR A 53 -3.66 22.08 -15.73
CA TYR A 53 -3.99 21.34 -14.52
C TYR A 53 -5.44 21.57 -14.13
N LYS A 54 -6.09 20.53 -13.60
CA LYS A 54 -7.40 20.63 -12.95
C LYS A 54 -7.26 20.89 -11.45
N HIS A 55 -6.29 20.24 -10.81
CA HIS A 55 -6.00 20.47 -9.40
C HIS A 55 -5.21 21.76 -9.20
N SER A 56 -5.60 22.56 -8.20
CA SER A 56 -4.99 23.86 -7.91
C SER A 56 -3.48 23.76 -7.67
N THR A 57 -3.05 22.84 -6.79
CA THR A 57 -1.66 22.82 -6.29
C THR A 57 -0.84 21.55 -6.57
N CYS A 58 -1.44 20.38 -6.81
CA CYS A 58 -0.69 19.12 -7.01
C CYS A 58 0.10 19.13 -8.33
N ARG A 59 1.42 18.86 -8.25
CA ARG A 59 2.41 18.86 -9.34
C ARG A 59 3.42 17.74 -9.14
N ASN A 60 4.25 17.47 -10.16
CA ASN A 60 5.35 16.51 -10.05
C ASN A 60 6.28 16.82 -8.87
N SER A 61 6.54 18.09 -8.62
CA SER A 61 7.51 18.55 -7.61
C SER A 61 7.05 18.41 -6.15
N ASN A 62 5.77 18.13 -5.91
CA ASN A 62 5.20 18.08 -4.55
C ASN A 62 4.32 16.85 -4.32
N SER A 63 4.46 15.80 -5.14
CA SER A 63 3.66 14.59 -5.00
C SER A 63 4.48 13.33 -5.26
N ILE A 64 4.06 12.23 -4.64
CA ILE A 64 4.63 10.90 -4.83
C ILE A 64 3.74 10.09 -5.78
N GLY A 65 4.24 9.84 -6.98
CA GLY A 65 3.65 8.92 -7.97
C GLY A 65 3.81 7.45 -7.59
N VAL A 66 2.68 6.79 -7.28
CA VAL A 66 2.54 5.34 -7.10
C VAL A 66 1.76 4.75 -8.27
N GLU A 67 2.38 3.83 -9.01
CA GLU A 67 1.88 3.15 -10.20
C GLU A 67 1.48 1.71 -9.86
N LEU A 68 0.20 1.36 -10.05
CA LEU A 68 -0.28 -0.02 -9.92
C LEU A 68 -0.08 -0.75 -11.26
N CYS A 69 0.60 -1.89 -11.24
CA CYS A 69 0.68 -2.80 -12.38
C CYS A 69 -0.71 -3.34 -12.71
N SER A 70 -1.02 -3.48 -14.00
CA SER A 70 -2.38 -3.83 -14.46
C SER A 70 -2.42 -5.11 -15.28
N ARG A 71 -3.63 -5.64 -15.42
CA ARG A 71 -3.98 -6.77 -16.28
C ARG A 71 -5.15 -6.35 -17.17
N LYS A 72 -5.38 -7.09 -18.25
CA LYS A 72 -6.59 -6.98 -19.06
C LYS A 72 -7.45 -8.23 -18.93
N ASP A 73 -8.75 -8.03 -18.79
CA ASP A 73 -9.72 -9.13 -18.89
C ASP A 73 -9.91 -9.56 -20.36
N SER A 74 -10.73 -10.59 -20.59
CA SER A 74 -11.05 -11.08 -21.94
C SER A 74 -11.76 -10.06 -22.82
N ASN A 75 -12.35 -9.02 -22.23
CA ASN A 75 -13.01 -7.91 -22.93
C ASN A 75 -12.04 -6.73 -23.18
N GLY A 76 -10.78 -6.84 -22.75
CA GLY A 76 -9.77 -5.81 -22.91
C GLY A 76 -9.80 -4.70 -21.85
N ASN A 77 -10.67 -4.79 -20.83
CA ASN A 77 -10.72 -3.81 -19.75
C ASN A 77 -9.56 -4.00 -18.78
N TYR A 78 -9.00 -2.89 -18.31
CA TYR A 78 -7.97 -2.95 -17.29
C TYR A 78 -8.58 -3.31 -15.93
N TYR A 79 -7.83 -4.12 -15.17
CA TYR A 79 -8.10 -4.41 -13.76
C TYR A 79 -6.79 -4.55 -12.97
N PHE A 80 -6.90 -4.49 -11.65
CA PHE A 80 -5.81 -4.78 -10.71
C PHE A 80 -6.09 -6.11 -10.03
N LYS A 81 -5.04 -6.90 -9.77
CA LYS A 81 -5.19 -8.03 -8.84
C LYS A 81 -5.41 -7.50 -7.43
N ASP A 82 -6.21 -8.20 -6.63
CA ASP A 82 -6.50 -7.80 -5.25
C ASP A 82 -5.21 -7.56 -4.46
N LYS A 83 -4.23 -8.46 -4.56
CA LYS A 83 -2.96 -8.31 -3.87
C LYS A 83 -2.15 -7.08 -4.31
N THR A 84 -2.26 -6.65 -5.57
CA THR A 84 -1.68 -5.38 -6.03
C THR A 84 -2.33 -4.19 -5.32
N VAL A 85 -3.66 -4.23 -5.15
CA VAL A 85 -4.40 -3.20 -4.43
C VAL A 85 -4.02 -3.19 -2.94
N ASP A 86 -3.89 -4.37 -2.32
CA ASP A 86 -3.46 -4.52 -0.92
C ASP A 86 -2.08 -3.90 -0.69
N ASN A 87 -1.10 -4.29 -1.51
CA ASN A 87 0.27 -3.77 -1.44
C ASN A 87 0.30 -2.25 -1.66
N ALA A 88 -0.57 -1.72 -2.54
CA ALA A 88 -0.70 -0.29 -2.77
C ALA A 88 -1.33 0.44 -1.56
N VAL A 89 -2.32 -0.16 -0.88
CA VAL A 89 -2.88 0.37 0.37
C VAL A 89 -1.80 0.49 1.43
N GLU A 90 -1.01 -0.57 1.65
CA GLU A 90 0.07 -0.57 2.65
C GLU A 90 1.16 0.47 2.31
N THR A 91 1.55 0.54 1.03
CA THR A 91 2.52 1.53 0.56
C THR A 91 2.02 2.96 0.81
N VAL A 92 0.76 3.24 0.50
CA VAL A 92 0.17 4.57 0.70
C VAL A 92 0.03 4.89 2.19
N LYS A 93 -0.40 3.94 3.04
CA LYS A 93 -0.43 4.12 4.51
C LYS A 93 0.96 4.50 5.04
N MET A 94 2.00 3.77 4.64
CA MET A 94 3.38 4.04 5.05
C MET A 94 3.83 5.44 4.62
N LEU A 95 3.58 5.84 3.37
CA LEU A 95 3.94 7.16 2.86
C LEU A 95 3.17 8.28 3.57
N MET A 96 1.88 8.07 3.86
CA MET A 96 1.06 9.02 4.60
C MET A 96 1.61 9.28 6.00
N VAL A 97 1.97 8.23 6.73
CA VAL A 97 2.59 8.34 8.05
C VAL A 97 3.96 9.03 7.94
N LYS A 98 4.81 8.60 7.00
CA LYS A 98 6.17 9.13 6.83
C LYS A 98 6.20 10.64 6.54
N TYR A 99 5.26 11.12 5.74
CA TYR A 99 5.23 12.51 5.27
C TYR A 99 4.09 13.35 5.86
N ASN A 100 3.35 12.82 6.83
CA ASN A 100 2.16 13.44 7.41
C ASN A 100 1.16 13.92 6.35
N VAL A 101 0.88 13.07 5.36
CA VAL A 101 -0.03 13.38 4.25
C VAL A 101 -1.44 12.94 4.64
N PRO A 102 -2.44 13.83 4.65
CA PRO A 102 -3.82 13.45 4.96
C PRO A 102 -4.45 12.65 3.83
N ILE A 103 -5.45 11.82 4.14
CA ILE A 103 -6.18 11.01 3.15
C ILE A 103 -6.81 11.85 2.02
N ALA A 104 -7.16 13.11 2.31
CA ALA A 104 -7.68 14.05 1.32
C ALA A 104 -6.69 14.28 0.16
N ASN A 105 -5.38 14.16 0.43
CA ASN A 105 -4.32 14.34 -0.54
C ASN A 105 -3.92 13.03 -1.26
N VAL A 106 -4.54 11.91 -0.93
CA VAL A 106 -4.47 10.68 -1.73
C VAL A 106 -5.48 10.81 -2.88
N ILE A 107 -4.95 11.21 -4.03
CA ILE A 107 -5.71 11.51 -5.25
C ILE A 107 -5.16 10.74 -6.46
N ARG A 108 -5.98 10.57 -7.50
CA ARG A 108 -5.62 9.97 -8.79
C ARG A 108 -5.05 11.05 -9.71
N ARG A 109 -4.27 10.65 -10.72
CA ARG A 109 -3.87 11.56 -11.79
C ARG A 109 -5.08 12.20 -12.47
N TYR A 110 -6.23 11.53 -12.45
CA TYR A 110 -7.51 12.06 -12.89
C TYR A 110 -7.89 13.39 -12.20
N GLU A 111 -7.82 13.48 -10.88
CA GLU A 111 -8.09 14.77 -10.19
C GLU A 111 -7.04 15.83 -10.55
N VAL A 112 -5.79 15.43 -10.80
CA VAL A 112 -4.68 16.35 -11.09
C VAL A 112 -4.80 16.96 -12.49
N THR A 113 -4.99 16.13 -13.51
CA THR A 113 -4.88 16.54 -14.93
C THR A 113 -6.12 16.21 -15.75
N GLY A 114 -7.08 15.46 -15.22
CA GLY A 114 -8.19 14.88 -15.98
C GLY A 114 -7.84 13.66 -16.83
N LYS A 115 -6.60 13.16 -16.79
CA LYS A 115 -6.23 11.91 -17.48
C LYS A 115 -6.95 10.75 -16.80
N VAL A 116 -7.60 9.88 -17.56
CA VAL A 116 -8.24 8.65 -17.08
C VAL A 116 -7.15 7.69 -16.56
N CYS A 117 -6.72 7.91 -15.33
CA CYS A 117 -5.56 7.26 -14.72
C CYS A 117 -5.64 7.39 -13.19
N PRO A 118 -5.69 6.27 -12.45
CA PRO A 118 -5.80 4.90 -12.94
C PRO A 118 -7.18 4.61 -13.57
N GLU A 119 -7.22 4.05 -14.78
CA GLU A 119 -8.49 3.82 -15.49
C GLU A 119 -9.48 2.94 -14.70
N PRO A 120 -9.08 1.80 -14.08
CA PRO A 120 -10.04 0.96 -13.35
C PRO A 120 -10.76 1.72 -12.23
N PHE A 121 -10.01 2.53 -11.46
CA PHE A 121 -10.56 3.37 -10.41
C PHE A 121 -11.35 4.58 -10.91
N VAL A 122 -11.10 5.07 -12.13
CA VAL A 122 -11.89 6.15 -12.73
C VAL A 122 -13.20 5.59 -13.30
N ARG A 123 -13.14 4.44 -13.97
CA ARG A 123 -14.30 3.72 -14.52
C ARG A 123 -15.23 3.24 -13.41
N ASN A 124 -14.68 2.68 -12.34
CA ASN A 124 -15.43 2.24 -11.18
C ASN A 124 -15.05 3.07 -9.94
N ASN A 125 -15.80 4.15 -9.71
CA ASN A 125 -15.54 5.02 -8.56
C ASN A 125 -15.80 4.33 -7.21
N LYS A 126 -16.56 3.21 -7.18
CA LYS A 126 -16.72 2.41 -5.97
C LYS A 126 -15.40 1.78 -5.56
N GLU A 127 -14.66 1.18 -6.49
CA GLU A 127 -13.33 0.59 -6.21
C GLU A 127 -12.34 1.63 -5.68
N TRP A 128 -12.40 2.86 -6.20
CA TRP A 128 -11.60 3.97 -5.67
C TRP A 128 -11.96 4.32 -4.23
N ASN A 129 -13.24 4.41 -3.92
CA ASN A 129 -13.71 4.70 -2.57
C ASN A 129 -13.36 3.55 -1.61
N ASP A 130 -13.52 2.30 -2.03
CA ASP A 130 -13.12 1.12 -1.26
C ASP A 130 -11.61 1.15 -0.98
N PHE A 131 -10.78 1.48 -1.97
CA PHE A 131 -9.34 1.69 -1.78
C PHE A 131 -9.03 2.78 -0.73
N LYS A 132 -9.68 3.94 -0.82
CA LYS A 132 -9.49 5.02 0.18
C LYS A 132 -9.97 4.60 1.57
N ASN A 133 -11.09 3.89 1.67
CA ASN A 133 -11.63 3.38 2.93
C ASN A 133 -10.64 2.43 3.61
N ARG A 134 -10.02 1.52 2.84
CA ARG A 134 -8.99 0.60 3.34
C ARG A 134 -7.74 1.33 3.86
N ILE A 135 -7.43 2.52 3.34
CA ILE A 135 -6.31 3.35 3.83
C ILE A 135 -6.63 4.00 5.18
N VAL A 136 -7.87 4.45 5.38
CA VAL A 136 -8.30 5.09 6.64
C VAL A 136 -8.85 4.13 7.67
N GLU A 137 -9.07 2.88 7.30
CA GLU A 137 -9.47 1.85 8.24
C GLU A 137 -8.38 1.72 9.30
N GLU A 138 -8.70 2.25 10.47
CA GLU A 138 -7.93 2.09 11.68
C GLU A 138 -7.98 0.61 12.06
N GLU A 139 -6.81 0.04 12.31
CA GLU A 139 -6.71 -1.28 12.89
C GLU A 139 -7.31 -1.20 14.30
N LYS A 140 -8.58 -1.60 14.41
CA LYS A 140 -9.31 -1.55 15.67
C LYS A 140 -8.71 -2.55 16.64
N VAL A 141 -8.14 -2.02 17.71
CA VAL A 141 -7.77 -2.82 18.87
C VAL A 141 -9.07 -3.27 19.54
N VAL A 142 -9.30 -4.58 19.58
CA VAL A 142 -10.42 -5.22 20.24
C VAL A 142 -9.93 -6.03 21.43
N LYS A 143 -10.77 -6.21 22.45
CA LYS A 143 -10.51 -7.20 23.50
C LYS A 143 -10.86 -8.59 22.98
N GLN A 144 -9.88 -9.49 22.99
CA GLN A 144 -10.03 -10.89 22.59
C GLN A 144 -9.66 -11.80 23.76
N ASN A 145 -10.51 -12.78 24.05
CA ASN A 145 -10.13 -13.85 24.98
C ASN A 145 -9.38 -14.93 24.21
N ILE A 146 -8.19 -15.27 24.69
CA ILE A 146 -7.38 -16.38 24.17
C ILE A 146 -7.20 -17.42 25.27
N LYS A 147 -7.14 -18.70 24.88
CA LYS A 147 -6.90 -19.81 25.80
C LYS A 147 -5.59 -20.49 25.45
N ILE A 148 -4.63 -20.46 26.37
CA ILE A 148 -3.34 -21.11 26.23
C ILE A 148 -3.16 -22.06 27.42
N ASN A 149 -2.96 -23.35 27.14
CA ASN A 149 -2.81 -24.40 28.17
C ASN A 149 -3.89 -24.36 29.26
N GLY A 150 -5.15 -24.23 28.86
CA GLY A 150 -6.27 -24.19 29.80
C GLY A 150 -6.55 -22.82 30.41
N LYS A 151 -5.55 -21.92 30.47
CA LYS A 151 -5.70 -20.57 31.05
C LYS A 151 -6.27 -19.61 30.03
N VAL A 152 -7.34 -18.91 30.39
CA VAL A 152 -7.97 -17.87 29.56
C VAL A 152 -7.42 -16.51 29.96
N LYS A 153 -7.02 -15.71 28.97
CA LYS A 153 -6.58 -14.33 29.15
C LYS A 153 -7.26 -13.41 28.14
N SER A 154 -7.72 -12.25 28.62
CA SER A 154 -8.18 -11.17 27.75
C SER A 154 -7.00 -10.31 27.31
N VAL A 155 -6.86 -10.10 26.01
CA VAL A 155 -5.75 -9.35 25.40
C VAL A 155 -6.27 -8.30 24.43
N ASP A 156 -5.46 -7.28 24.20
CA ASP A 156 -5.65 -6.37 23.08
C ASP A 156 -5.19 -7.06 21.80
N ALA A 157 -6.09 -7.13 20.82
CA ALA A 157 -5.88 -7.82 19.57
C ALA A 157 -6.32 -6.96 18.39
N ILE A 158 -5.68 -7.17 17.24
CA ILE A 158 -6.12 -6.63 15.95
C ILE A 158 -6.58 -7.82 15.11
N ASN A 159 -7.84 -7.80 14.68
CA ASN A 159 -8.37 -8.81 13.78
C ASN A 159 -8.32 -8.26 12.36
N LYS A 160 -7.50 -8.86 11.50
CA LYS A 160 -7.26 -8.39 10.14
C LYS A 160 -6.93 -9.57 9.22
N ASP A 161 -7.53 -9.58 8.04
CA ASP A 161 -7.30 -10.59 7.00
C ASP A 161 -7.52 -12.05 7.48
N GLY A 162 -8.44 -12.28 8.42
CA GLY A 162 -8.69 -13.60 9.02
C GLY A 162 -7.66 -14.03 10.08
N TYR A 163 -6.70 -13.16 10.40
CA TYR A 163 -5.71 -13.36 11.46
C TYR A 163 -6.03 -12.49 12.68
N THR A 164 -5.66 -12.99 13.86
CA THR A 164 -5.68 -12.25 15.12
C THR A 164 -4.25 -11.94 15.54
N TYR A 165 -3.88 -10.67 15.49
CA TYR A 165 -2.56 -10.18 15.92
C TYR A 165 -2.63 -9.77 17.38
N VAL A 166 -1.75 -10.35 18.20
CA VAL A 166 -1.61 -10.03 19.62
C VAL A 166 -0.16 -9.63 19.88
N LYS A 167 0.07 -8.59 20.68
CA LYS A 167 1.42 -8.26 21.14
C LYS A 167 1.93 -9.40 22.02
N ILE A 168 2.90 -10.16 21.51
CA ILE A 168 3.39 -11.36 22.19
C ILE A 168 3.84 -11.06 23.63
N ARG A 169 4.45 -9.89 23.88
CA ARG A 169 4.90 -9.48 25.22
C ARG A 169 3.78 -9.38 26.26
N ASP A 170 2.55 -9.14 25.82
CA ASP A 170 1.37 -9.09 26.70
C ASP A 170 1.00 -10.49 27.22
N LEU A 171 1.62 -11.55 26.68
CA LEU A 171 1.45 -12.94 27.10
C LEU A 171 2.56 -13.45 28.04
N SER A 172 3.48 -12.59 28.48
CA SER A 172 4.67 -12.97 29.28
C SER A 172 4.34 -13.53 30.67
N ASP A 173 3.11 -13.37 31.15
CA ASP A 173 2.58 -13.98 32.37
C ASP A 173 2.20 -15.45 32.19
N ILE A 174 1.79 -15.86 30.98
CA ILE A 174 1.35 -17.22 30.64
C ILE A 174 2.35 -17.98 29.75
N LEU A 175 3.27 -17.28 29.10
CA LEU A 175 4.34 -17.85 28.27
C LEU A 175 5.72 -17.40 28.78
N ASN A 176 6.73 -18.21 28.51
CA ASN A 176 8.13 -17.81 28.63
C ASN A 176 8.55 -17.18 27.29
N ILE A 177 8.80 -15.88 27.28
CA ILE A 177 9.13 -15.14 26.05
C ILE A 177 10.56 -14.63 26.15
N GLY A 178 11.43 -15.11 25.28
CA GLY A 178 12.80 -14.64 25.13
C GLY A 178 13.01 -13.89 23.81
N TYR A 179 14.01 -13.01 23.79
CA TYR A 179 14.51 -12.39 22.57
C TYR A 179 16.03 -12.36 22.58
N ASP A 180 16.65 -13.04 21.62
CA ASP A 180 18.08 -13.00 21.40
C ASP A 180 18.43 -11.84 20.46
N LYS A 181 19.19 -10.87 20.97
CA LYS A 181 19.58 -9.67 20.21
C LYS A 181 20.57 -9.96 19.07
N ASN A 182 21.36 -11.03 19.16
CA ASN A 182 22.38 -11.39 18.19
C ASN A 182 21.76 -12.15 17.02
N THR A 183 20.97 -13.18 17.32
CA THR A 183 20.30 -14.01 16.29
C THR A 183 18.98 -13.42 15.80
N LYS A 184 18.44 -12.41 16.50
CA LYS A 184 17.11 -11.82 16.27
C LYS A 184 15.96 -12.81 16.46
N LEU A 185 16.20 -13.96 17.09
CA LEU A 185 15.20 -14.97 17.34
C LEU A 185 14.33 -14.61 18.55
N ILE A 186 13.02 -14.79 18.39
CA ILE A 186 12.05 -14.80 19.48
C ILE A 186 11.87 -16.25 19.89
N SER A 187 12.08 -16.56 21.17
CA SER A 187 11.81 -17.88 21.73
C SER A 187 10.52 -17.83 22.56
N VAL A 188 9.69 -18.86 22.40
CA VAL A 188 8.42 -19.00 23.11
C VAL A 188 8.38 -20.37 23.75
N GLY A 189 8.33 -20.39 25.07
CA GLY A 189 8.15 -21.58 25.88
C GLY A 189 6.83 -21.54 26.62
N ILE A 190 6.32 -22.71 26.96
CA ILE A 190 5.18 -22.87 27.85
C ILE A 190 5.65 -22.64 29.30
N LYS A 191 4.84 -21.95 30.09
CA LYS A 191 4.96 -21.93 31.57
C LYS A 191 4.13 -23.02 32.20
#